data_AF-A0A813D715-F1
#
_entry.id   AF-A0A813D715-F1
#
_cell.length_a   1.000
_cell.length_b   1.000
_cell.length_c   1.000
_cell.angle_alpha   90.00
_cell.angle_beta   90.00
_cell.angle_gamma   90.00
#
_symmetry.space_group_name_H-M   'P 1'
#
loop_
_entity.id
_entity.type
_entity.pdbx_description
1 polymer ?
#
loop_
_entity_poly.entity_id
_entity_poly.type
_entity_poly.pdbx_seq_one_letter_code
_entity_poly.pdbx_strand_id
1 'polypeptide(L)'
;MRDSQRVSQAWKSLQNFGYTPARASEEVARRSKAQSEEAGVCVAYLLSQDFADLARSRTDKEDPTFYDMKDTFFFGPKPIGQEQTCPRDGGAGCALIDTLVPAHRRRCTHFLSWTWGYTLSTVQDGLSTWTAIEGLAPSEVFLFMCFFVNNQYRILSGKQVSAAELEHTFEACLTRAGRMVALLDTWDNPRYLNRIWTIFEQHVALLKSVLVLLCLLLVLLVVVVAVVFVCCLLCCL
;
A
#
# COMPACT_ATOMS: atom_id res chain seq x y z
N MET A 1 -33.16 0.69 -8.01
CA MET A 1 -34.36 0.91 -7.15
C MET A 1 -34.17 0.44 -5.71
N ARG A 2 -33.62 -0.75 -5.43
CA ARG A 2 -33.43 -1.28 -4.06
C ARG A 2 -32.49 -0.44 -3.16
N ASP A 3 -31.47 0.19 -3.73
CA ASP A 3 -30.51 0.99 -2.93
C ASP A 3 -31.08 2.34 -2.48
N SER A 4 -31.92 2.99 -3.29
CA SER A 4 -32.54 4.27 -2.93
C SER A 4 -33.49 4.13 -1.73
N GLN A 5 -34.26 3.03 -1.66
CA GLN A 5 -35.09 2.73 -0.50
C GLN A 5 -34.27 2.44 0.77
N ARG A 6 -33.15 1.71 0.65
CA ARG A 6 -32.24 1.44 1.77
C ARG A 6 -31.59 2.71 2.30
N VAL A 7 -31.12 3.59 1.41
CA VAL A 7 -30.55 4.89 1.78
C VAL A 7 -31.60 5.76 2.47
N SER A 8 -32.84 5.80 1.95
CA SER A 8 -33.93 6.55 2.58
C SER A 8 -34.30 6.02 3.97
N GLN A 9 -34.33 4.70 4.15
CA GLN A 9 -34.63 4.09 5.45
C GLN A 9 -33.49 4.26 6.47
N ALA A 10 -32.24 4.16 6.04
CA ALA A 10 -31.08 4.49 6.86
C ALA A 10 -31.08 5.96 7.28
N TRP A 11 -31.43 6.87 6.37
CA TRP A 11 -31.54 8.29 6.66
C TRP A 11 -32.61 8.60 7.71
N LYS A 12 -33.82 8.03 7.57
CA LYS A 12 -34.88 8.16 8.59
C LYS A 12 -34.42 7.65 9.95
N SER A 13 -33.68 6.55 9.98
CA SER A 13 -33.13 6.00 11.22
C SER A 13 -32.13 6.96 11.87
N LEU A 14 -31.22 7.55 11.08
CA LEU A 14 -30.25 8.54 11.55
C LEU A 14 -30.93 9.81 12.11
N GLN A 15 -32.00 10.28 11.45
CA GLN A 15 -32.78 11.42 11.93
C GLN A 15 -33.41 11.14 13.31
N ASN A 16 -33.91 9.92 13.54
CA ASN A 16 -34.45 9.52 14.84
C ASN A 16 -33.40 9.52 15.97
N PHE A 17 -32.11 9.41 15.63
CA PHE A 17 -30.99 9.54 16.57
C PHE A 17 -30.39 10.96 16.61
N GLY A 18 -31.07 11.97 16.04
CA GLY A 18 -30.65 13.37 16.09
C GLY A 18 -29.50 13.73 15.14
N TYR A 19 -29.27 12.94 14.08
CA TYR A 19 -28.31 13.33 13.03
C TYR A 19 -28.91 14.37 12.10
N THR A 20 -28.21 15.50 11.94
CA THR A 20 -28.47 16.48 10.89
C THR A 20 -27.73 16.08 9.60
N PRO A 21 -28.17 16.55 8.41
CA PRO A 21 -27.43 16.36 7.17
C PRO A 21 -25.97 16.79 7.27
N ALA A 22 -25.70 17.93 7.92
CA ALA A 22 -24.35 18.43 8.12
C ALA A 22 -23.49 17.45 8.94
N ARG A 23 -24.02 16.96 10.07
CA ARG A 23 -23.32 16.01 10.95
C ARG A 23 -23.08 14.66 10.25
N ALA A 24 -24.04 14.20 9.46
CA ALA A 24 -23.88 12.96 8.69
C ALA A 24 -22.81 13.11 7.62
N SER A 25 -22.80 14.22 6.87
CA SER A 25 -21.77 14.52 5.88
C SER A 25 -20.38 14.62 6.49
N GLU A 26 -20.25 15.28 7.65
CA GLU A 26 -18.99 15.38 8.39
C GLU A 26 -18.47 14.00 8.83
N GLU A 27 -19.34 13.15 9.38
CA GLU A 27 -18.98 11.80 9.79
C GLU A 27 -18.60 10.90 8.59
N VAL A 28 -19.29 11.04 7.46
CA VAL A 28 -18.93 10.36 6.22
C VAL A 28 -17.56 10.82 5.74
N ALA A 29 -17.29 12.13 5.71
CA ALA A 29 -15.99 12.68 5.32
C ALA A 29 -14.87 12.16 6.25
N ARG A 30 -15.09 12.21 7.57
CA ARG A 30 -14.15 11.71 8.58
C ARG A 30 -13.84 10.22 8.39
N ARG A 31 -14.85 9.37 8.17
CA ARG A 31 -14.66 7.94 7.92
C ARG A 31 -13.95 7.67 6.60
N SER A 32 -14.30 8.41 5.55
CA SER A 32 -13.70 8.27 4.21
C SER A 32 -12.22 8.62 4.24
N LYS A 33 -11.87 9.70 4.96
CA LYS A 33 -10.49 10.09 5.24
C LYS A 33 -9.72 8.98 5.94
N ALA A 34 -10.21 8.52 7.09
CA ALA A 34 -9.55 7.45 7.86
C ALA A 34 -9.37 6.17 7.03
N GLN A 35 -10.41 5.77 6.28
CA GLN A 35 -10.33 4.60 5.40
C GLN A 35 -9.30 4.75 4.28
N SER A 36 -9.04 5.96 3.79
CA SER A 36 -8.04 6.21 2.76
C SER A 36 -6.61 6.28 3.32
N GLU A 37 -6.45 6.88 4.50
CA GLU A 37 -5.15 7.01 5.18
C GLU A 37 -4.68 5.68 5.77
N GLU A 38 -5.61 4.80 6.15
CA GLU A 38 -5.31 3.47 6.69
C GLU A 38 -5.32 2.36 5.63
N ALA A 39 -5.63 2.68 4.37
CA ALA A 39 -5.79 1.68 3.32
C ALA A 39 -4.48 0.94 3.00
N GLY A 40 -4.63 -0.35 2.69
CA GLY A 40 -3.67 -1.15 1.95
C GLY A 40 -4.34 -1.78 0.72
N VAL A 41 -3.53 -2.07 -0.30
CA VAL A 41 -3.96 -2.79 -1.51
C VAL A 41 -3.96 -4.30 -1.25
N CYS A 42 -5.01 -4.98 -1.68
CA CYS A 42 -5.16 -6.43 -1.53
C CYS A 42 -4.10 -7.19 -2.34
N VAL A 43 -3.44 -8.20 -1.74
CA VAL A 43 -2.46 -9.03 -2.46
C VAL A 43 -3.12 -9.81 -3.59
N ALA A 44 -4.34 -10.33 -3.40
CA ALA A 44 -5.07 -11.01 -4.46
C ALA A 44 -5.29 -10.11 -5.69
N TYR A 45 -5.47 -8.80 -5.51
CA TYR A 45 -5.56 -7.86 -6.63
C TYR A 45 -4.22 -7.67 -7.33
N LEU A 46 -3.12 -7.55 -6.58
CA LEU A 46 -1.78 -7.45 -7.16
C LEU A 46 -1.39 -8.69 -7.97
N LEU A 47 -1.85 -9.87 -7.55
CA LEU A 47 -1.64 -11.15 -8.25
C LEU A 47 -2.67 -11.42 -9.38
N SER A 48 -3.66 -10.54 -9.55
CA SER A 48 -4.76 -10.78 -10.50
C SER A 48 -4.36 -10.49 -11.95
N GLN A 49 -5.05 -11.16 -12.88
CA GLN A 49 -4.96 -10.86 -14.31
C GLN A 49 -5.43 -9.43 -14.61
N ASP A 50 -6.45 -8.93 -13.90
CA ASP A 50 -6.97 -7.57 -14.07
C ASP A 50 -5.90 -6.49 -13.86
N PHE A 51 -5.07 -6.64 -12.82
CA PHE A 51 -3.97 -5.69 -12.59
C PHE A 51 -2.85 -5.86 -13.63
N ALA A 52 -2.54 -7.09 -14.02
CA ALA A 52 -1.55 -7.35 -15.05
C ALA A 52 -1.95 -6.76 -16.41
N ASP A 53 -3.20 -6.97 -16.82
CA ASP A 53 -3.76 -6.43 -18.06
C ASP A 53 -3.81 -4.89 -18.02
N LEU A 54 -4.15 -4.30 -16.87
CA LEU A 54 -4.09 -2.85 -16.70
C LEU A 54 -2.65 -2.33 -16.88
N ALA A 55 -1.67 -2.97 -16.26
CA ALA A 55 -0.28 -2.55 -16.37
C ALA A 55 0.24 -2.66 -17.82
N ARG A 56 0.00 -3.80 -18.48
CA ARG A 56 0.42 -4.06 -19.86
C ARG A 56 -0.27 -3.11 -20.85
N SER A 57 -1.60 -3.00 -20.79
CA SER A 57 -2.35 -2.13 -21.70
C SER A 57 -2.00 -0.64 -21.59
N ARG A 58 -1.58 -0.19 -20.40
CA ARG A 58 -1.16 1.20 -20.18
C ARG A 58 0.26 1.47 -20.64
N THR A 59 1.15 0.48 -20.53
CA THR A 59 2.59 0.66 -20.79
C THR A 59 3.04 0.14 -22.14
N ASP A 60 2.22 -0.66 -22.82
CA ASP A 60 2.57 -1.40 -24.04
C ASP A 60 3.80 -2.30 -23.86
N LYS A 61 3.96 -2.86 -22.66
CA LYS A 61 5.05 -3.77 -22.27
C LYS A 61 4.47 -5.04 -21.67
N GLU A 62 5.08 -6.18 -21.99
CA GLU A 62 4.69 -7.49 -21.44
C GLU A 62 4.94 -7.60 -19.93
N ASP A 63 6.07 -7.05 -19.47
CA ASP A 63 6.48 -7.08 -18.06
C ASP A 63 7.05 -5.71 -17.64
N PRO A 64 6.18 -4.69 -17.47
CA PRO A 64 6.63 -3.34 -17.13
C PRO A 64 7.20 -3.26 -15.72
N THR A 65 8.16 -2.37 -15.52
CA THR A 65 8.54 -1.93 -14.17
C THR A 65 7.55 -0.92 -13.63
N PHE A 66 7.55 -0.69 -12.32
CA PHE A 66 6.71 0.37 -11.74
C PHE A 66 7.21 1.78 -12.08
N TYR A 67 8.46 1.94 -12.54
CA TYR A 67 8.87 3.17 -13.22
C TYR A 67 8.19 3.35 -14.57
N ASP A 68 8.04 2.28 -15.37
CA ASP A 68 7.30 2.35 -16.64
C ASP A 68 5.81 2.67 -16.40
N MET A 69 5.22 2.07 -15.37
CA MET A 69 3.83 2.32 -15.00
C MET A 69 3.61 3.74 -14.47
N LYS A 70 4.57 4.33 -13.75
CA LYS A 70 4.43 5.66 -13.11
C LYS A 70 3.86 6.70 -14.06
N ASP A 71 4.45 6.84 -15.24
CA ASP A 71 4.07 7.90 -16.16
C ASP A 71 2.72 7.62 -16.79
N THR A 72 2.45 6.39 -17.22
CA THR A 72 1.19 6.02 -17.86
C THR A 72 0.00 5.99 -16.90
N PHE A 73 0.26 5.73 -15.60
CA PHE A 73 -0.76 5.72 -14.55
C PHE A 73 -1.04 7.12 -14.01
N PHE A 74 -0.03 7.96 -13.79
CA PHE A 74 -0.19 9.22 -13.06
C PHE A 74 -0.04 10.49 -13.91
N PHE A 75 0.54 10.38 -15.09
CA PHE A 75 0.88 11.53 -15.96
C PHE A 75 0.46 11.39 -17.42
N GLY A 76 -0.04 10.22 -17.80
CA GLY A 76 -0.51 9.95 -19.15
C GLY A 76 -1.73 10.79 -19.53
N PRO A 77 -2.28 10.61 -20.74
CA PRO A 77 -3.46 11.34 -21.20
C PRO A 77 -4.72 11.08 -20.36
N LYS A 78 -4.75 9.96 -19.62
CA LYS A 78 -5.86 9.59 -18.71
C LYS A 78 -5.32 9.11 -17.36
N PRO A 79 -4.78 10.01 -16.52
CA PRO A 79 -4.25 9.66 -15.22
C PRO A 79 -5.31 9.04 -14.32
N ILE A 80 -4.94 7.97 -13.61
CA ILE A 80 -5.83 7.29 -12.70
C ILE A 80 -6.02 8.15 -11.45
N GLY A 81 -7.28 8.39 -11.08
CA GLY A 81 -7.65 9.15 -9.90
C GLY A 81 -7.77 10.66 -10.11
N GLN A 82 -7.36 11.22 -11.25
CA GLN A 82 -7.42 12.68 -11.50
C GLN A 82 -8.83 13.26 -11.40
N GLU A 83 -9.83 12.58 -11.96
CA GLU A 83 -11.23 13.03 -11.98
C GLU A 83 -11.98 12.79 -10.66
N GLN A 84 -11.33 12.15 -9.68
CA GLN A 84 -11.95 11.81 -8.41
C GLN A 84 -11.60 12.82 -7.32
N THR A 85 -12.56 13.05 -6.42
CA THR A 85 -12.33 13.84 -5.21
C THR A 85 -11.55 12.99 -4.20
N CYS A 86 -10.44 13.53 -3.68
CA CYS A 86 -9.64 12.83 -2.70
C CYS A 86 -10.40 12.71 -1.38
N PRO A 87 -10.59 11.49 -0.85
CA PRO A 87 -11.28 11.29 0.42
C PRO A 87 -10.50 11.84 1.62
N ARG A 88 -9.20 12.13 1.47
CA ARG A 88 -8.33 12.62 2.56
C ARG A 88 -8.55 14.09 2.89
N ASP A 89 -8.88 14.89 1.88
CA ASP A 89 -8.95 16.35 2.02
C ASP A 89 -10.02 17.04 1.15
N GLY A 90 -10.80 16.30 0.37
CA GLY A 90 -11.84 16.85 -0.50
C GLY A 90 -11.31 17.57 -1.74
N GLY A 91 -10.01 17.59 -2.00
CA GLY A 91 -9.43 18.22 -3.19
C GLY A 91 -9.50 17.34 -4.44
N ALA A 92 -9.18 17.91 -5.61
CA ALA A 92 -9.11 17.17 -6.88
C ALA A 92 -7.93 16.16 -6.93
N GLY A 93 -8.13 15.00 -7.52
CA GLY A 93 -7.13 13.95 -7.68
C GLY A 93 -6.93 13.10 -6.41
N CYS A 94 -7.21 11.80 -6.47
CA CYS A 94 -7.02 10.86 -5.35
C CYS A 94 -5.84 9.90 -5.57
N ALA A 95 -5.48 9.12 -4.54
CA ALA A 95 -4.48 8.07 -4.68
C ALA A 95 -5.06 6.88 -5.47
N LEU A 96 -4.21 6.07 -6.12
CA LEU A 96 -4.65 4.90 -6.89
C LEU A 96 -5.46 3.92 -6.04
N ILE A 97 -5.09 3.74 -4.77
CA ILE A 97 -5.85 2.90 -3.85
C ILE A 97 -7.31 3.35 -3.72
N ASP A 98 -7.58 4.66 -3.80
CA ASP A 98 -8.91 5.21 -3.61
C ASP A 98 -9.83 4.92 -4.82
N THR A 99 -9.27 4.54 -5.97
CA THR A 99 -10.03 4.17 -7.16
C THR A 99 -10.41 2.69 -7.19
N LEU A 100 -9.87 1.88 -6.27
CA LEU A 100 -10.15 0.45 -6.21
C LEU A 100 -11.50 0.18 -5.53
N VAL A 101 -12.16 -0.90 -5.94
CA VAL A 101 -13.37 -1.39 -5.29
C VAL A 101 -13.07 -1.85 -3.85
N PRO A 102 -14.05 -1.82 -2.93
CA PRO A 102 -13.84 -2.18 -1.52
C PRO A 102 -13.23 -3.57 -1.28
N ALA A 103 -13.44 -4.53 -2.19
CA ALA A 103 -12.83 -5.86 -2.09
C ALA A 103 -11.30 -5.83 -2.22
N HIS A 104 -10.74 -4.82 -2.89
CA HIS A 104 -9.30 -4.70 -3.13
C HIS A 104 -8.63 -3.62 -2.27
N ARG A 105 -9.40 -2.99 -1.37
CA ARG A 105 -8.97 -1.90 -0.48
C ARG A 105 -9.58 -2.12 0.89
N ARG A 106 -8.74 -2.46 1.88
CA ARG A 106 -9.12 -2.51 3.31
C ARG A 106 -7.98 -1.96 4.16
N ARG A 107 -8.15 -1.97 5.48
CA ARG A 107 -7.12 -1.53 6.43
C ARG A 107 -5.82 -2.30 6.19
N CYS A 108 -4.72 -1.58 6.11
CA CYS A 108 -3.39 -2.12 5.94
C CYS A 108 -3.04 -3.15 7.04
N THR A 109 -2.47 -4.27 6.62
CA THR A 109 -2.02 -5.37 7.49
C THR A 109 -0.50 -5.49 7.52
N HIS A 110 0.17 -5.12 6.44
CA HIS A 110 1.63 -5.21 6.30
C HIS A 110 2.14 -4.00 5.54
N PHE A 111 3.30 -3.52 5.93
CA PHE A 111 4.07 -2.57 5.15
C PHE A 111 4.88 -3.33 4.10
N LEU A 112 4.81 -2.95 2.82
CA LEU A 112 5.67 -3.52 1.78
C LEU A 112 6.84 -2.56 1.54
N SER A 113 8.04 -2.99 1.90
CA SER A 113 9.30 -2.34 1.52
C SER A 113 9.84 -3.00 0.26
N TRP A 114 10.00 -2.22 -0.81
CA TRP A 114 10.32 -2.71 -2.16
C TRP A 114 10.83 -1.54 -3.04
N THR A 115 11.20 -1.82 -4.29
CA THR A 115 11.68 -0.79 -5.23
C THR A 115 10.87 -0.76 -6.53
N TRP A 116 10.62 0.45 -7.03
CA TRP A 116 9.86 0.67 -8.27
C TRP A 116 10.60 0.17 -9.53
N GLY A 117 11.90 -0.12 -9.39
CA GLY A 117 12.70 -0.73 -10.45
C GLY A 117 12.44 -2.22 -10.66
N TYR A 118 11.54 -2.83 -9.88
CA TYR A 118 11.08 -4.20 -10.09
C TYR A 118 10.04 -4.28 -11.20
N THR A 119 10.11 -5.37 -11.95
CA THR A 119 9.08 -5.72 -12.94
C THR A 119 7.81 -6.18 -12.24
N LEU A 120 6.70 -6.20 -12.98
CA LEU A 120 5.43 -6.74 -12.50
C LEU A 120 5.59 -8.20 -12.05
N SER A 121 6.23 -9.04 -12.86
CA SER A 121 6.50 -10.45 -12.56
C SER A 121 7.30 -10.62 -11.26
N THR A 122 8.37 -9.84 -11.07
CA THR A 122 9.20 -9.87 -9.85
C THR A 122 8.35 -9.64 -8.59
N VAL A 123 7.44 -8.66 -8.63
CA VAL A 123 6.55 -8.37 -7.50
C VAL A 123 5.51 -9.46 -7.31
N GLN A 124 4.90 -9.95 -8.39
CA GLN A 124 3.88 -11.01 -8.31
C GLN A 124 4.46 -12.33 -7.79
N ASP A 125 5.60 -12.76 -8.32
CA ASP A 125 6.29 -13.98 -7.89
C ASP A 125 6.71 -13.88 -6.42
N GLY A 126 7.20 -12.71 -6.01
CA GLY A 126 7.62 -12.46 -4.63
C GLY A 126 6.45 -12.54 -3.65
N LEU A 127 5.33 -11.88 -3.97
CA LEU A 127 4.14 -11.91 -3.13
C LEU A 127 3.46 -13.28 -3.11
N SER A 128 3.43 -13.97 -4.25
CA SER A 128 2.91 -15.33 -4.37
C SER A 128 3.72 -16.30 -3.49
N THR A 129 5.05 -16.25 -3.61
CA THR A 129 5.97 -17.09 -2.82
C THR A 129 5.85 -16.79 -1.33
N TRP A 130 5.89 -15.50 -0.96
CA TRP A 130 5.76 -15.08 0.43
C TRP A 130 4.45 -15.56 1.07
N THR A 131 3.31 -15.29 0.43
CA THR A 131 2.00 -15.68 0.98
C THR A 131 1.85 -17.20 1.08
N ALA A 132 2.41 -17.96 0.14
CA ALA A 132 2.44 -19.41 0.20
C ALA A 132 3.28 -19.94 1.38
N ILE A 133 4.47 -19.39 1.61
CA ILE A 133 5.37 -19.80 2.71
C ILE A 133 4.75 -19.50 4.08
N GLU A 134 4.16 -18.32 4.24
CA GLU A 134 3.53 -17.91 5.51
C GLU A 134 2.12 -18.48 5.71
N GLY A 135 1.59 -19.25 4.73
CA GLY A 135 0.23 -19.79 4.79
C GLY A 135 -0.86 -18.72 4.82
N LEU A 136 -0.61 -17.55 4.22
CA LEU A 136 -1.53 -16.42 4.21
C LEU A 136 -2.48 -16.50 3.02
N ALA A 137 -3.78 -16.22 3.25
CA ALA A 137 -4.73 -16.05 2.17
C ALA A 137 -4.53 -14.68 1.49
N PRO A 138 -4.17 -14.60 0.19
CA PRO A 138 -3.91 -13.31 -0.48
C PRO A 138 -5.08 -12.32 -0.45
N SER A 139 -6.31 -12.80 -0.30
CA SER A 139 -7.51 -11.97 -0.16
C SER A 139 -7.65 -11.26 1.19
N GLU A 140 -6.95 -11.76 2.23
CA GLU A 140 -6.97 -11.20 3.58
C GLU A 140 -5.71 -10.37 3.91
N VAL A 141 -4.77 -10.28 2.96
CA VAL A 141 -3.54 -9.49 3.11
C VAL A 141 -3.66 -8.17 2.35
N PHE A 142 -3.47 -7.08 3.07
CA PHE A 142 -3.53 -5.71 2.54
C PHE A 142 -2.21 -5.00 2.80
N LEU A 143 -1.55 -4.56 1.73
CA LEU A 143 -0.22 -3.97 1.77
C LEU A 143 -0.28 -2.46 1.70
N PHE A 144 0.45 -1.79 2.58
CA PHE A 144 0.89 -0.43 2.26
C PHE A 144 1.99 -0.54 1.20
N MET A 145 1.59 -0.30 -0.04
CA MET A 145 2.48 -0.25 -1.20
C MET A 145 2.48 1.19 -1.70
N CYS A 146 3.62 1.87 -1.56
CA CYS A 146 3.72 3.32 -1.80
C CYS A 146 3.23 3.77 -3.20
N PHE A 147 3.33 2.92 -4.23
CA PHE A 147 2.80 3.18 -5.57
C PHE A 147 1.26 3.34 -5.58
N PHE A 148 0.56 2.58 -4.74
CA PHE A 148 -0.90 2.63 -4.63
C PHE A 148 -1.40 3.66 -3.63
N VAL A 149 -0.78 3.68 -2.44
CA VAL A 149 -1.35 4.39 -1.29
C VAL A 149 -0.99 5.86 -1.26
N ASN A 150 0.21 6.22 -1.71
CA ASN A 150 0.56 7.63 -1.78
C ASN A 150 -0.20 8.28 -2.94
N ASN A 151 -0.60 9.55 -2.77
CA ASN A 151 -1.21 10.31 -3.85
C ASN A 151 -0.12 10.77 -4.83
N GLN A 152 0.38 9.83 -5.63
CA GLN A 152 1.49 10.02 -6.56
C GLN A 152 1.22 11.15 -7.54
N TYR A 153 -0.04 11.27 -7.99
CA TYR A 153 -0.50 12.38 -8.81
C TYR A 153 -0.14 13.74 -8.20
N ARG A 154 -0.42 13.96 -6.91
CA ARG A 154 -0.13 15.25 -6.26
C ARG A 154 1.32 15.41 -5.85
N ILE A 155 1.93 14.35 -5.30
CA ILE A 155 3.33 14.36 -4.83
C ILE A 155 4.28 14.67 -5.99
N LEU A 156 4.08 14.00 -7.13
CA LEU A 156 4.98 14.10 -8.25
C LEU A 156 4.65 15.28 -9.19
N SER A 157 3.44 15.86 -9.11
CA SER A 157 3.07 17.10 -9.84
C SER A 157 3.56 18.39 -9.18
N GLY A 158 4.39 18.32 -8.13
CA GLY A 158 5.04 19.49 -7.56
C GLY A 158 4.28 20.22 -6.45
N LYS A 159 3.16 19.67 -5.92
CA LYS A 159 2.73 20.04 -4.57
C LYS A 159 3.75 19.44 -3.62
N GLN A 160 4.65 20.28 -3.10
CA GLN A 160 5.72 19.85 -2.20
C GLN A 160 5.14 19.12 -1.00
N VAL A 161 5.15 17.79 -1.04
CA VAL A 161 5.10 16.99 0.18
C VAL A 161 6.53 16.96 0.69
N SER A 162 6.74 17.52 1.86
CA SER A 162 8.05 17.56 2.49
C SER A 162 8.53 16.14 2.82
N ALA A 163 9.85 15.96 2.89
CA ALA A 163 10.43 14.69 3.35
C ALA A 163 9.90 14.29 4.75
N ALA A 164 9.65 15.29 5.61
CA ALA A 164 9.10 15.09 6.95
C ALA A 164 7.65 14.57 6.93
N GLU A 165 6.80 15.05 6.02
CA GLU A 165 5.43 14.55 5.86
C GLU A 165 5.39 13.12 5.32
N LEU A 166 6.31 12.80 4.40
CA LEU A 166 6.48 11.44 3.91
C LEU A 166 6.94 10.53 5.06
N GLU A 167 7.99 10.92 5.78
CA GLU A 167 8.50 10.19 6.95
C GLU A 167 7.40 9.92 7.98
N HIS A 168 6.63 10.94 8.38
CA HIS A 168 5.51 10.78 9.29
C HIS A 168 4.45 9.80 8.76
N THR A 169 4.11 9.90 7.47
CA THR A 169 3.13 8.99 6.84
C THR A 169 3.64 7.54 6.84
N PHE A 170 4.92 7.35 6.51
CA PHE A 170 5.56 6.04 6.50
C PHE A 170 5.63 5.44 7.91
N GLU A 171 6.14 6.19 8.89
CA GLU A 171 6.28 5.74 10.28
C GLU A 171 4.91 5.40 10.88
N ALA A 172 3.90 6.24 10.67
CA ALA A 172 2.55 5.99 11.14
C ALA A 172 1.95 4.72 10.53
N CYS A 173 2.20 4.49 9.24
CA CYS A 173 1.72 3.27 8.57
C CYS A 173 2.46 2.02 9.06
N LEU A 174 3.78 2.08 9.11
CA LEU A 174 4.64 0.97 9.54
C LEU A 174 4.30 0.55 10.98
N THR A 175 4.15 1.52 11.89
CA THR A 175 3.75 1.28 13.28
C THR A 175 2.35 0.68 13.36
N ARG A 176 1.39 1.19 12.56
CA ARG A 176 0.01 0.68 12.55
C ARG A 176 -0.10 -0.73 11.98
N ALA A 177 0.65 -1.05 10.93
CA ALA A 177 0.69 -2.39 10.34
C ALA A 177 1.35 -3.39 11.30
N GLY A 178 2.39 -2.95 12.03
CA GLY A 178 3.11 -3.77 13.01
C GLY A 178 3.94 -4.91 12.38
N ARG A 179 3.92 -5.03 11.05
CA ARG A 179 4.66 -6.01 10.26
C ARG A 179 5.14 -5.36 8.97
N MET A 180 6.36 -5.68 8.57
CA MET A 180 6.95 -5.28 7.31
C MET A 180 7.41 -6.49 6.52
N VAL A 181 7.15 -6.49 5.21
CA VAL A 181 7.71 -7.43 4.26
C VAL A 181 8.67 -6.66 3.38
N ALA A 182 9.92 -7.12 3.33
CA ALA A 182 10.96 -6.57 2.47
C ALA A 182 11.16 -7.51 1.29
N LEU A 183 10.83 -7.04 0.10
CA LEU A 183 10.95 -7.82 -1.13
C LEU A 183 12.32 -7.58 -1.78
N LEU A 184 13.11 -8.65 -1.93
CA LEU A 184 14.43 -8.63 -2.54
C LEU A 184 14.43 -9.45 -3.84
N ASP A 185 15.04 -8.88 -4.88
CA ASP A 185 15.18 -9.48 -6.21
C ASP A 185 16.20 -10.61 -6.23
N THR A 186 17.33 -10.41 -5.57
CA THR A 186 18.46 -11.35 -5.53
C THR A 186 19.17 -11.27 -4.19
N TRP A 187 20.02 -12.24 -3.88
CA TRP A 187 20.91 -12.17 -2.73
C TRP A 187 22.16 -11.34 -3.03
N ASP A 188 22.75 -11.54 -4.22
CA ASP A 188 23.97 -10.86 -4.61
C ASP A 188 23.66 -9.50 -5.23
N ASN A 189 24.12 -8.42 -4.58
CA ASN A 189 23.91 -7.03 -4.99
C ASN A 189 22.44 -6.67 -5.35
N PRO A 190 21.45 -6.89 -4.45
CA PRO A 190 20.06 -6.60 -4.73
C PRO A 190 19.83 -5.12 -5.02
N ARG A 191 18.99 -4.84 -6.03
CA ARG A 191 18.53 -3.47 -6.29
C ARG A 191 17.83 -2.86 -5.08
N TYR A 192 17.20 -3.70 -4.26
CA TYR A 192 16.60 -3.30 -2.99
C TYR A 192 17.57 -2.53 -2.10
N LEU A 193 18.80 -3.02 -1.90
CA LEU A 193 19.77 -2.41 -0.98
C LEU A 193 20.46 -1.17 -1.54
N ASN A 194 20.28 -0.88 -2.84
CA ASN A 194 20.84 0.30 -3.49
C ASN A 194 19.94 1.55 -3.37
N ARG A 195 18.83 1.47 -2.61
CA ARG A 195 17.87 2.56 -2.44
C ARG A 195 17.92 3.10 -1.01
N ILE A 196 18.19 4.39 -0.85
CA ILE A 196 18.24 5.02 0.49
C ILE A 196 16.92 4.85 1.26
N TRP A 197 15.78 4.89 0.56
CA TRP A 197 14.46 4.74 1.17
C TRP A 197 14.23 3.36 1.78
N THR A 198 14.69 2.29 1.14
CA THR A 198 14.52 0.93 1.68
C THR A 198 15.40 0.74 2.92
N ILE A 199 16.63 1.28 2.92
CA ILE A 199 17.51 1.30 4.09
C ILE A 199 16.87 2.08 5.25
N PHE A 200 16.29 3.25 4.95
CA PHE A 200 15.57 4.06 5.93
C PHE A 200 14.37 3.31 6.52
N GLU A 201 13.55 2.65 5.70
CA GLU A 201 12.39 1.86 6.15
C GLU A 201 12.82 0.73 7.11
N GLN A 202 13.91 0.03 6.81
CA GLN A 202 14.51 -0.97 7.70
C GLN A 202 14.96 -0.36 9.02
N HIS A 203 15.64 0.78 8.96
CA HIS A 203 16.09 1.50 10.15
C HIS A 203 14.92 1.88 11.07
N VAL A 204 13.85 2.46 10.51
CA VAL A 204 12.65 2.84 11.28
C VAL A 204 11.96 1.59 11.85
N ALA A 205 11.85 0.51 11.09
CA ALA A 205 11.26 -0.74 11.58
C ALA A 205 11.99 -1.28 12.81
N LEU A 206 13.34 -1.24 12.79
CA LEU A 206 14.17 -1.62 13.93
C LEU A 206 13.93 -0.72 15.14
N LEU A 207 13.93 0.61 14.95
CA LEU A 207 13.68 1.57 16.05
C LEU A 207 12.30 1.39 16.69
N LYS A 208 11.31 0.94 15.91
CA LYS A 208 9.93 0.73 16.38
C LYS A 208 9.62 -0.71 16.79
N SER A 209 10.61 -1.61 16.79
CA SER A 209 10.42 -3.04 17.08
C SER A 209 9.33 -3.70 16.21
N VAL A 210 9.26 -3.29 14.94
CA VAL A 210 8.34 -3.86 13.96
C VAL A 210 8.96 -5.14 13.40
N LEU A 211 8.17 -6.21 13.33
CA LEU A 211 8.62 -7.47 12.75
C LEU A 211 8.89 -7.29 11.25
N VAL A 212 10.12 -7.60 10.83
CA VAL A 212 10.52 -7.58 9.42
C VAL A 212 10.69 -9.01 8.90
N LEU A 213 10.00 -9.32 7.80
CA LEU A 213 10.21 -10.54 7.04
C LEU A 213 10.90 -10.21 5.72
N LEU A 214 12.03 -10.87 5.45
CA LEU A 214 12.75 -10.77 4.18
C LEU A 214 12.23 -11.82 3.23
N CYS A 215 11.71 -11.40 2.07
CA CYS A 215 11.26 -12.27 1.00
C CYS A 215 12.29 -12.25 -0.14
N LEU A 216 12.97 -13.38 -0.35
CA LEU A 216 13.93 -13.60 -1.43
C LEU A 216 13.33 -14.54 -2.49
N LEU A 217 13.47 -14.16 -3.77
CA LEU A 217 12.96 -14.93 -4.91
C LEU A 217 13.77 -16.20 -5.24
N LEU A 218 14.86 -16.47 -4.53
CA LEU A 218 15.69 -17.66 -4.74
C LEU A 218 15.21 -18.85 -3.90
N VAL A 219 14.65 -19.84 -4.60
CA VAL A 219 14.62 -21.28 -4.30
C VAL A 219 14.96 -21.68 -2.86
N LEU A 220 13.92 -22.07 -2.10
CA LEU A 220 13.94 -23.05 -1.00
C LEU A 220 14.90 -22.82 0.20
N LEU A 221 15.36 -21.60 0.47
CA LEU A 221 16.04 -21.29 1.72
C LEU A 221 15.33 -20.15 2.46
N VAL A 222 14.35 -20.55 3.27
CA VAL A 222 13.76 -19.68 4.29
C VAL A 222 14.84 -19.40 5.34
N VAL A 223 15.58 -18.30 5.18
CA VAL A 223 16.34 -17.73 6.28
C VAL A 223 15.39 -16.82 7.04
N VAL A 224 14.79 -17.34 8.11
CA VAL A 224 14.18 -16.48 9.13
C VAL A 224 15.31 -15.74 9.82
N VAL A 225 15.66 -14.54 9.33
CA VAL A 225 16.50 -13.63 10.10
C VAL A 225 15.61 -13.02 11.18
N ALA A 226 15.49 -13.74 12.29
CA ALA A 226 15.00 -13.14 13.53
C ALA A 226 16.05 -12.11 13.99
N VAL A 227 15.91 -10.84 13.57
CA VAL A 227 16.66 -9.73 14.17
C VAL A 227 16.05 -9.40 15.52
N VAL A 228 16.05 -10.37 16.44
CA VAL A 228 15.60 -10.21 17.83
C VAL A 228 16.43 -11.17 18.71
N PHE A 229 17.38 -10.58 19.47
CA PHE A 229 18.15 -11.15 20.60
C PHE A 229 19.32 -12.12 20.32
N VAL A 230 20.49 -11.58 19.91
CA VAL A 230 21.80 -12.17 20.30
C VAL A 230 22.75 -11.16 20.97
N CYS A 231 22.49 -9.84 20.92
CA CYS A 231 23.36 -8.85 21.57
C CYS A 231 23.27 -8.78 23.11
N CYS A 232 22.34 -9.47 23.78
CA CYS A 232 22.29 -9.50 25.26
C CYS A 232 23.00 -10.70 25.90
N LEU A 233 23.42 -11.72 25.14
CA LEU A 233 24.08 -12.92 25.71
C LEU A 233 25.61 -12.92 25.58
N LEU A 234 26.19 -11.98 24.83
CA LEU A 234 27.66 -11.84 24.67
C LEU A 234 28.27 -10.71 25.51
N CYS A 235 27.48 -10.01 26.35
CA CYS A 235 27.97 -9.02 27.32
C CYS A 235 27.84 -9.48 28.78
N CYS A 236 27.63 -10.79 29.02
CA CYS A 236 27.58 -11.40 30.35
C CYS A 236 28.45 -12.66 30.45
N LEU A 237 29.59 -12.67 29.75
CA LEU A 237 30.72 -13.56 30.01
C LEU A 237 31.97 -12.71 30.23
#